data_AF-A0A937PRD8-F1
#
_entry.id   AF-A0A937PRD8-F1
#
_cell.length_a   1.000
_cell.length_b   1.000
_cell.length_c   1.000
_cell.angle_alpha   90.00
_cell.angle_beta   90.00
_cell.angle_gamma   90.00
#
_symmetry.space_group_name_H-M   'P 1'
#
loop_
_entity.id
_entity.type
_entity.pdbx_description
1 polymer ?
#
loop_
_entity_poly.entity_id
_entity_poly.type
_entity_poly.pdbx_seq_one_letter_code
_entity_poly.pdbx_strand_id
1 'polypeptide(L)'
;MRSNALASACLAAVALTAGCSDEYGHERLDAQSPEFRAVQAMLDKLRNAGADELDDVIVEQLPNELDAAQIEGLRRVLTQLAQADTATLLQADRWGGDWYRATIAYADKDGDHTIALLLYGDDDTFYWAKTN
;
A
#
# COMPACT_ATOMS: atom_id res chain seq x y z
N MET A 1 4.83 34.10 40.11
CA MET A 1 5.83 34.75 39.24
C MET A 1 6.09 33.83 38.06
N ARG A 2 6.01 34.37 36.85
CA ARG A 2 6.08 33.66 35.57
C ARG A 2 7.51 33.31 35.22
N SER A 3 7.74 32.15 34.60
CA SER A 3 8.88 31.97 33.69
C SER A 3 8.49 30.97 32.60
N ASN A 4 7.93 31.52 31.51
CA ASN A 4 7.94 30.91 30.19
C ASN A 4 9.36 31.06 29.63
N ALA A 5 9.98 29.96 29.20
CA ALA A 5 11.15 30.00 28.35
C ALA A 5 10.84 29.22 27.06
N LEU A 6 10.33 29.97 26.07
CA LEU A 6 10.42 29.59 24.67
C LEU A 6 11.90 29.77 24.25
N ALA A 7 12.56 28.69 23.88
CA ALA A 7 13.85 28.75 23.20
C ALA A 7 13.74 27.95 21.90
N SER A 8 13.48 28.71 20.84
CA SER A 8 13.63 28.31 19.45
C SER A 8 15.11 28.03 19.16
N ALA A 9 15.41 26.90 18.53
CA ALA A 9 16.72 26.63 17.93
C ALA A 9 16.53 25.82 16.64
N CYS A 10 16.42 26.54 15.51
CA CYS A 10 16.86 26.01 14.23
C CYS A 10 18.39 25.96 14.24
N LEU A 11 19.02 24.88 13.77
CA LEU A 11 19.92 24.89 12.61
C LEU A 11 20.44 23.49 12.27
N ALA A 12 20.64 23.31 10.96
CA ALA A 12 20.91 22.10 10.21
C ALA A 12 22.32 21.51 10.39
N ALA A 13 22.47 20.22 10.05
CA ALA A 13 23.68 19.70 9.43
C ALA A 13 23.37 18.44 8.60
N VAL A 14 23.23 18.64 7.29
CA VAL A 14 23.44 17.61 6.27
C VAL A 14 24.93 17.28 6.28
N ALA A 15 25.29 16.01 6.49
CA ALA A 15 26.63 15.51 6.23
C ALA A 15 26.60 14.03 5.83
N LEU A 16 26.66 13.82 4.51
CA LEU A 16 27.64 12.93 3.88
C LEU A 16 27.72 11.48 4.41
N THR A 17 26.77 10.66 3.98
CA THR A 17 27.07 9.27 3.60
C THR A 17 26.72 9.07 2.13
N ALA A 18 27.46 9.75 1.25
CA ALA A 18 27.66 9.26 -0.11
C ALA A 18 28.68 8.11 -0.03
N GLY A 19 28.17 6.94 0.35
CA GLY A 19 28.80 5.66 0.11
C GLY A 19 27.88 4.90 -0.81
N CYS A 20 28.28 4.75 -2.07
CA CYS A 20 27.50 4.07 -3.10
C CYS A 20 27.19 2.62 -2.71
N SER A 21 25.96 2.38 -2.32
CA SER A 21 25.13 1.30 -2.86
C SER A 21 23.86 2.00 -3.35
N ASP A 22 23.43 1.74 -4.59
CA ASP A 22 22.03 1.93 -5.01
C ASP A 22 21.19 0.89 -4.23
N GLU A 23 21.15 1.11 -2.92
CA GLU A 23 20.61 0.23 -1.91
C GLU A 23 19.10 0.32 -2.03
N TYR A 24 18.43 -0.82 -2.18
CA TYR A 24 16.98 -0.96 -2.18
C TYR A 24 16.35 -0.04 -1.13
N GLY A 25 15.92 1.15 -1.55
CA GLY A 25 15.42 2.18 -0.66
C GLY A 25 14.07 1.72 -0.13
N HIS A 26 14.01 1.47 1.18
CA HIS A 26 12.77 1.22 1.88
C HIS A 26 12.30 2.51 2.53
N GLU A 27 11.21 3.08 2.01
CA GLU A 27 10.59 4.29 2.55
C GLU A 27 9.16 3.97 3.00
N ARG A 28 8.84 4.31 4.24
CA ARG A 28 7.44 4.28 4.69
C ARG A 28 6.73 5.51 4.16
N LEU A 29 5.61 5.30 3.47
CA LEU A 29 4.80 6.38 2.94
C LEU A 29 3.98 7.05 4.05
N ASP A 30 3.95 8.39 4.03
CA ASP A 30 3.08 9.18 4.90
C ASP A 30 1.63 9.08 4.43
N ALA A 31 0.67 9.14 5.37
CA ALA A 31 -0.76 9.03 5.03
C ALA A 31 -1.27 10.17 4.12
N GLN A 32 -0.55 11.28 4.04
CA GLN A 32 -0.85 12.40 3.13
C GLN A 32 -0.14 12.29 1.77
N SER A 33 0.74 11.29 1.58
CA SER A 33 1.44 11.10 0.31
C SER A 33 0.45 10.70 -0.81
N PRO A 34 0.70 11.12 -2.05
CA PRO A 34 -0.12 10.71 -3.19
C PRO A 34 -0.22 9.19 -3.34
N GLU A 35 0.89 8.48 -3.12
CA GLU A 35 1.00 7.03 -3.25
C GLU A 35 0.17 6.32 -2.18
N PHE A 36 0.26 6.73 -0.91
CA PHE A 36 -0.56 6.14 0.16
C PHE A 36 -2.06 6.32 -0.14
N ARG A 37 -2.44 7.52 -0.57
CA ARG A 37 -3.83 7.83 -0.92
C ARG A 37 -4.32 7.03 -2.14
N ALA A 38 -3.46 6.79 -3.12
CA ALA A 38 -3.79 5.95 -4.27
C ALA A 38 -4.05 4.50 -3.84
N VAL A 39 -3.19 3.92 -2.99
CA VAL A 39 -3.39 2.57 -2.45
C VAL A 39 -4.67 2.49 -1.61
N GLN A 40 -4.94 3.50 -0.77
CA GLN A 40 -6.19 3.58 -0.01
C GLN A 40 -7.40 3.62 -0.95
N ALA A 41 -7.35 4.44 -2.01
CA ALA A 41 -8.43 4.53 -2.99
C ALA A 41 -8.68 3.22 -3.74
N MET A 42 -7.62 2.45 -4.06
CA MET A 42 -7.77 1.12 -4.65
C MET A 42 -8.51 0.16 -3.71
N LEU A 43 -8.14 0.15 -2.43
CA LEU A 43 -8.80 -0.66 -1.40
C LEU A 43 -10.26 -0.23 -1.22
N ASP A 44 -10.54 1.07 -1.18
CA ASP A 44 -11.90 1.60 -1.05
C ASP A 44 -12.75 1.26 -2.28
N LYS A 45 -12.19 1.35 -3.50
CA LYS A 45 -12.87 0.96 -4.73
C LYS A 45 -13.22 -0.53 -4.72
N LEU A 46 -12.27 -1.38 -4.33
CA LEU A 46 -12.48 -2.83 -4.19
C LEU A 46 -13.59 -3.13 -3.16
N ARG A 47 -13.58 -2.43 -2.04
CA ARG A 47 -14.50 -2.63 -0.91
C ARG A 47 -15.92 -2.19 -1.18
N ASN A 48 -16.09 -1.16 -2.00
CA ASN A 48 -17.38 -0.59 -2.36
C ASN A 48 -17.93 -1.18 -3.67
N ALA A 49 -17.17 -2.04 -4.36
CA ALA A 49 -17.64 -2.73 -5.55
C ALA A 49 -18.84 -3.63 -5.22
N GLY A 50 -19.92 -3.49 -5.99
CA GLY A 50 -21.05 -4.41 -5.92
C GLY A 50 -20.67 -5.82 -6.36
N ALA A 51 -21.48 -6.81 -5.99
CA ALA A 51 -21.23 -8.21 -6.37
C ALA A 51 -21.08 -8.39 -7.90
N ASP A 52 -21.82 -7.61 -8.68
CA ASP A 52 -21.82 -7.66 -10.15
C ASP A 52 -20.62 -6.94 -10.79
N GLU A 53 -19.95 -6.04 -10.06
CA GLU A 53 -18.84 -5.21 -10.56
C GLU A 53 -17.47 -5.64 -10.01
N LEU A 54 -17.46 -6.52 -9.01
CA LEU A 54 -16.25 -6.90 -8.28
C LEU A 54 -15.19 -7.53 -9.20
N ASP A 55 -15.59 -8.38 -10.15
CA ASP A 55 -14.62 -9.01 -11.06
C ASP A 55 -13.95 -7.97 -11.97
N ASP A 56 -14.71 -7.00 -12.47
CA ASP A 56 -14.22 -5.93 -13.32
C ASP A 56 -13.24 -5.03 -12.54
N VAL A 57 -13.59 -4.66 -11.31
CA VAL A 57 -12.71 -3.87 -10.43
C VAL A 57 -11.42 -4.62 -10.11
N ILE A 58 -11.49 -5.92 -9.85
CA ILE A 58 -10.29 -6.74 -9.63
C ILE A 58 -9.42 -6.72 -10.88
N VAL A 59 -9.99 -7.04 -12.05
CA VAL A 59 -9.24 -7.13 -13.33
C VAL A 59 -8.58 -5.80 -13.69
N GLU A 60 -9.26 -4.66 -13.47
CA GLU A 60 -8.70 -3.32 -13.71
C GLU A 60 -7.45 -3.04 -12.84
N GLN A 61 -7.36 -3.66 -11.66
CA GLN A 61 -6.26 -3.48 -10.72
C GLN A 61 -5.15 -4.53 -10.86
N LEU A 62 -5.22 -5.44 -11.84
CA LEU A 62 -4.18 -6.43 -12.10
C LEU A 62 -3.18 -5.92 -13.16
N PRO A 63 -1.87 -6.21 -13.01
CA PRO A 63 -0.90 -5.93 -14.04
C PRO A 63 -1.09 -6.88 -15.23
N ASN A 64 -0.79 -6.40 -16.43
CA ASN A 64 -1.00 -7.12 -17.70
C ASN A 64 -0.15 -8.39 -17.85
N GLU A 65 0.88 -8.58 -17.03
CA GLU A 65 1.92 -9.61 -17.20
C GLU A 65 1.82 -10.78 -16.19
N LEU A 66 0.67 -11.00 -15.56
CA LEU A 66 0.48 -12.14 -14.65
C LEU A 66 0.07 -13.41 -15.40
N ASP A 67 0.58 -14.56 -14.94
CA ASP A 67 0.08 -15.87 -15.38
C ASP A 67 -1.29 -16.19 -14.75
N ALA A 68 -1.99 -17.19 -15.30
CA ALA A 68 -3.33 -17.56 -14.86
C ALA A 68 -3.40 -17.98 -13.38
N ALA A 69 -2.36 -18.64 -12.85
CA ALA A 69 -2.32 -19.09 -11.46
C ALA A 69 -2.08 -17.91 -10.50
N GLN A 70 -1.25 -16.94 -10.92
CA GLN A 70 -1.03 -15.69 -10.20
C GLN A 70 -2.31 -14.86 -10.15
N ILE A 71 -3.02 -14.74 -11.28
CA ILE A 71 -4.32 -14.06 -11.36
C ILE A 71 -5.33 -14.71 -10.44
N GLU A 72 -5.48 -16.04 -10.45
CA GLU A 72 -6.46 -16.73 -9.61
C GLU A 72 -6.16 -16.54 -8.11
N GLY A 73 -4.89 -16.68 -7.74
CA GLY A 73 -4.45 -16.48 -6.36
C GLY A 73 -4.72 -15.07 -5.86
N LEU A 74 -4.37 -14.06 -6.66
CA LEU A 74 -4.59 -12.67 -6.31
C LEU A 74 -6.08 -12.31 -6.29
N ARG A 75 -6.86 -12.79 -7.27
CA ARG A 75 -8.32 -12.64 -7.31
C ARG A 75 -8.97 -13.16 -6.03
N ARG A 76 -8.57 -14.35 -5.56
CA ARG A 76 -9.10 -14.92 -4.31
C ARG A 76 -8.85 -14.02 -3.10
N VAL A 77 -7.65 -13.46 -2.99
CA VAL A 77 -7.29 -12.56 -1.89
C VAL A 77 -8.07 -11.24 -1.99
N LEU A 78 -8.17 -10.66 -3.17
CA LEU A 78 -8.91 -9.41 -3.38
C LEU A 78 -10.42 -9.59 -3.14
N THR A 79 -10.99 -10.73 -3.56
CA THR A 79 -12.38 -11.08 -3.21
C THR A 79 -12.58 -11.21 -1.71
N GLN A 80 -11.64 -11.85 -0.98
CA GLN A 80 -11.72 -11.94 0.48
C GLN A 80 -11.69 -10.55 1.12
N LEU A 81 -10.77 -9.68 0.69
CA LEU A 81 -10.70 -8.31 1.17
C LEU A 81 -11.97 -7.51 0.85
N ALA A 82 -12.58 -7.70 -0.33
CA ALA A 82 -13.83 -7.06 -0.72
C ALA A 82 -15.06 -7.57 0.07
N GLN A 83 -15.01 -8.80 0.59
CA GLN A 83 -16.13 -9.43 1.32
C GLN A 83 -15.97 -9.42 2.84
N ALA A 84 -14.81 -9.04 3.36
CA ALA A 84 -14.57 -8.90 4.79
C ALA A 84 -15.59 -7.96 5.47
N ASP A 85 -15.76 -8.06 6.78
CA ASP A 85 -16.57 -7.11 7.54
C ASP A 85 -15.88 -5.74 7.62
N THR A 86 -14.54 -5.74 7.70
CA THR A 86 -13.69 -4.55 7.64
C THR A 86 -12.44 -4.83 6.81
N ALA A 87 -11.90 -3.79 6.16
CA ALA A 87 -10.55 -3.81 5.59
C ALA A 87 -9.96 -2.40 5.65
N THR A 88 -8.78 -2.24 6.25
CA THR A 88 -8.13 -0.95 6.47
C THR A 88 -6.66 -1.03 6.09
N LEU A 89 -6.18 -0.06 5.30
CA LEU A 89 -4.76 0.09 5.02
C LEU A 89 -4.06 0.62 6.28
N LEU A 90 -3.20 -0.20 6.88
CA LEU A 90 -2.40 0.19 8.04
C LEU A 90 -1.12 0.91 7.64
N GLN A 91 -0.51 0.47 6.56
CA GLN A 91 0.81 0.92 6.15
C GLN A 91 1.00 0.72 4.64
N ALA A 92 1.66 1.68 4.00
CA ALA A 92 2.21 1.50 2.66
C ALA A 92 3.71 1.84 2.69
N ASP A 93 4.53 1.03 2.02
CA ASP A 93 5.97 1.25 1.92
C ASP A 93 6.40 1.21 0.45
N ARG A 94 7.32 2.08 0.07
CA ARG A 94 8.05 2.00 -1.20
C ARG A 94 9.30 1.15 -1.02
N TRP A 95 9.52 0.21 -1.93
CA TRP A 95 10.60 -0.77 -1.91
C TRP A 95 11.41 -0.67 -3.21
N GLY A 96 12.19 0.40 -3.41
CA GLY A 96 13.09 0.57 -4.56
C GLY A 96 12.47 0.48 -5.97
N GLY A 97 12.67 1.50 -6.80
CA GLY A 97 12.04 1.56 -8.13
C GLY A 97 10.52 1.74 -8.01
N ASP A 98 9.78 0.83 -8.65
CA ASP A 98 8.33 0.89 -8.87
C ASP A 98 7.53 -0.07 -7.98
N TRP A 99 8.19 -0.71 -7.01
CA TRP A 99 7.58 -1.68 -6.12
C TRP A 99 7.17 -1.08 -4.78
N TYR A 100 5.99 -1.48 -4.32
CA TYR A 100 5.41 -1.04 -3.06
C TYR A 100 4.84 -2.24 -2.29
N ARG A 101 4.58 -2.03 -1.00
CA ARG A 101 3.91 -2.99 -0.13
C ARG A 101 2.79 -2.30 0.63
N ALA A 102 1.58 -2.84 0.56
CA ALA A 102 0.46 -2.46 1.42
C ALA A 102 0.26 -3.49 2.52
N THR A 103 0.18 -3.05 3.77
CA THR A 103 -0.24 -3.87 4.90
C THR A 103 -1.67 -3.52 5.25
N ILE A 104 -2.56 -4.50 5.17
CA ILE A 104 -4.00 -4.34 5.35
C ILE A 104 -4.42 -5.19 6.55
N ALA A 105 -5.11 -4.57 7.50
CA ALA A 105 -5.87 -5.30 8.51
C ALA A 105 -7.30 -5.51 8.00
N TYR A 106 -7.81 -6.73 8.15
CA TYR A 106 -9.19 -7.05 7.79
C TYR A 106 -9.79 -7.99 8.81
N ALA A 107 -11.11 -7.93 8.98
CA ALA A 107 -11.84 -8.84 9.85
C ALA A 107 -12.89 -9.58 9.03
N ASP A 108 -12.97 -10.89 9.19
CA ASP A 108 -14.03 -11.71 8.61
C ASP A 108 -14.62 -12.65 9.68
N LYS A 109 -15.48 -13.57 9.26
CA LYS A 109 -16.12 -14.55 10.14
C LYS A 109 -15.14 -15.40 10.96
N ASP A 110 -13.89 -15.53 10.52
CA ASP A 110 -12.86 -16.37 11.14
C ASP A 110 -11.96 -15.54 12.09
N GLY A 111 -12.13 -14.21 12.12
CA GLY A 111 -11.51 -13.29 13.08
C GLY A 111 -10.79 -12.11 12.43
N ASP A 112 -9.88 -11.52 13.21
CA ASP A 112 -9.03 -10.42 12.75
C ASP A 112 -7.76 -10.95 12.10
N HIS A 113 -7.40 -10.38 10.96
CA HIS A 113 -6.28 -10.80 10.12
C HIS A 113 -5.42 -9.60 9.71
N THR A 114 -4.19 -9.89 9.30
CA THR A 114 -3.32 -8.91 8.66
C THR A 114 -2.64 -9.56 7.46
N ILE A 115 -2.65 -8.86 6.33
CA ILE A 115 -2.01 -9.32 5.10
C ILE A 115 -1.11 -8.22 4.53
N ALA A 116 0.01 -8.63 3.95
CA ALA A 116 0.85 -7.75 3.15
C ALA A 116 0.72 -8.13 1.67
N LEU A 117 0.41 -7.16 0.82
CA LEU A 117 0.32 -7.30 -0.62
C LEU A 117 1.38 -6.45 -1.30
N LEU A 118 1.97 -6.96 -2.38
CA LEU A 118 2.84 -6.16 -3.23
C LEU A 118 1.99 -5.33 -4.18
N LEU A 119 2.55 -4.18 -4.56
CA LEU A 119 2.02 -3.38 -5.64
C LEU A 119 3.14 -2.99 -6.60
N TYR A 120 2.76 -2.86 -7.85
CA TYR A 120 3.57 -2.25 -8.89
C TYR A 120 2.97 -0.88 -9.23
N GLY A 121 3.79 0.16 -9.23
CA GLY A 121 3.42 1.51 -9.65
C GLY A 121 3.97 1.81 -11.04
N ASP A 122 3.11 2.10 -12.01
CA ASP A 122 3.48 2.54 -13.36
C ASP A 122 2.96 3.96 -13.58
N ASP A 123 3.87 4.92 -13.71
CA ASP A 123 3.59 6.36 -13.72
C ASP A 123 2.72 6.79 -12.51
N ASP A 124 1.41 6.96 -12.74
CA ASP A 124 0.42 7.40 -11.76
C ASP A 124 -0.58 6.28 -11.38
N THR A 125 -0.37 5.06 -11.87
CA THR A 125 -1.29 3.93 -11.66
C THR A 125 -0.65 2.85 -10.81
N PHE A 126 -1.40 2.33 -9.83
CA PHE A 126 -0.98 1.21 -9.00
C PHE A 126 -1.75 -0.05 -9.36
N TYR A 127 -1.05 -1.19 -9.32
CA TYR A 127 -1.60 -2.51 -9.59
C TYR A 127 -1.26 -3.45 -8.44
N TRP A 128 -2.21 -4.30 -8.05
CA TRP A 128 -1.94 -5.37 -7.09
C TRP A 128 -1.04 -6.42 -7.73
N ALA A 129 0.03 -6.78 -7.04
CA ALA A 129 0.95 -7.82 -7.46
C ALA A 129 1.01 -8.93 -6.41
N LYS A 130 1.19 -10.16 -6.88
CA LYS A 130 1.40 -11.30 -5.98
C LYS A 130 2.84 -11.31 -5.47
N THR A 131 3.05 -11.62 -4.20
CA THR A 131 4.35 -12.10 -3.70
C THR A 131 4.60 -13.50 -4.26
N ASN A 132 5.77 -13.74 -4.85
CA ASN A 132 6.21 -15.11 -5.19
C ASN A 132 6.15 -16.05 -3.98
#